data_AF-A0A851GRB6-F1
#
_entry.id   AF-A0A851GRB6-F1
#
_cell.length_a   1.000
_cell.length_b   1.000
_cell.length_c   1.000
_cell.angle_alpha   90.00
_cell.angle_beta   90.00
_cell.angle_gamma   90.00
#
_symmetry.space_group_name_H-M   'P 1'
#
loop_
_entity.id
_entity.type
_entity.pdbx_description
1 polymer ?
#
loop_
_entity_poly.entity_id
_entity_poly.type
_entity_poly.pdbx_seq_one_letter_code
_entity_poly.pdbx_strand_id
1 'polypeptide(L)'
;MLNSQTTHVFRFIFGPTEVDVDVPNIPPAFETSNSITITVNPNPTATLTALGGVNTVCQNGTSPTVNITGVVGIAPFTYTYRITDPLGNVGSNQTVVSDGAGLAQLTVPTNGTTGVYTYQLLQIQESSSTTCSSVSTANLTMTIVPLPTATITASSLTACVNTTAPTVTITGAGGTAPFTFTYREITNGMPGSNQVIVSNGAGVATFSATVSSAATRVYELVSVQESSATACANTQTASVTIVTNANPNVTGVDPALPAVCFGAPNFNVTFSGVTGGPDQYRIIWNGAALAAGFTNDGFQTYNTSTNTVTVNIPGTVTPSTTYSGTLRLLNSSTGCFLENGSSVTINPLPTATIGSSSSAVCVN
;
A
#
# COMPACT_ATOMS: atom_id res chain seq x y z
N MET A 1 4.45 8.12 -58.13
CA MET A 1 5.78 8.70 -58.47
C MET A 1 5.75 10.23 -58.34
N LEU A 2 5.38 10.79 -57.18
CA LEU A 2 5.19 12.25 -56.98
C LEU A 2 5.85 12.79 -55.70
N ASN A 3 6.77 12.05 -55.09
CA ASN A 3 7.39 12.40 -53.80
C ASN A 3 8.83 12.92 -53.91
N SER A 4 9.32 13.25 -55.10
CA SER A 4 10.65 13.82 -55.32
C SER A 4 10.54 15.17 -55.98
N GLN A 5 11.45 16.09 -55.63
CA GLN A 5 11.62 17.35 -56.34
C GLN A 5 11.82 17.08 -57.84
N THR A 6 11.08 17.79 -58.69
CA THR A 6 11.21 17.72 -60.14
C THR A 6 11.61 19.08 -60.69
N THR A 7 12.66 19.08 -61.51
CA THR A 7 13.19 20.28 -62.16
C THR A 7 12.96 20.16 -63.66
N HIS A 8 12.20 21.10 -64.22
CA HIS A 8 11.96 21.22 -65.65
C HIS A 8 12.79 22.37 -66.21
N VAL A 9 13.62 22.10 -67.23
CA VAL A 9 14.43 23.11 -67.91
C VAL A 9 13.85 23.36 -69.29
N PHE A 10 13.32 24.56 -69.51
CA PHE A 10 12.82 25.01 -70.80
C PHE A 10 13.90 25.85 -71.48
N ARG A 11 14.43 25.37 -72.61
CA ARG A 11 15.42 26.09 -73.41
C ARG A 11 14.73 26.81 -74.57
N PHE A 12 14.92 28.11 -74.65
CA PHE A 12 14.53 28.95 -75.77
C PHE A 12 15.78 29.27 -76.58
N ILE A 13 15.80 28.84 -77.83
CA ILE A 13 16.88 29.09 -78.77
C ILE A 13 16.41 30.19 -79.71
N PHE A 14 17.12 31.30 -79.74
CA PHE A 14 16.90 32.37 -80.71
C PHE A 14 18.08 32.40 -81.66
N GLY A 15 17.79 32.10 -82.94
CA GLY A 15 18.73 32.07 -84.06
C GLY A 15 17.95 32.08 -85.39
N PRO A 16 18.60 32.38 -86.54
CA PRO A 16 17.94 32.35 -87.84
C PRO A 16 17.43 30.93 -88.13
N THR A 17 16.12 30.80 -88.38
CA THR A 17 15.44 29.51 -88.58
C THR A 17 15.54 28.99 -90.02
N GLU A 18 16.14 29.74 -90.92
CA GLU A 18 16.42 29.31 -92.29
C GLU A 18 17.88 29.61 -92.64
N VAL A 19 18.48 28.66 -93.37
CA VAL A 19 19.72 28.89 -94.11
C VAL A 19 19.42 29.99 -95.13
N ASP A 20 19.70 31.24 -94.77
CA ASP A 20 19.68 32.36 -95.69
C ASP A 20 20.83 32.14 -96.69
N VAL A 21 20.48 31.72 -97.91
CA VAL A 21 21.42 31.25 -98.93
C VAL A 21 22.27 32.37 -99.54
N ASP A 22 22.00 33.63 -99.16
CA ASP A 22 22.64 34.82 -99.73
C ASP A 22 23.72 35.46 -98.81
N VAL A 23 24.10 34.84 -97.68
CA VAL A 23 25.16 35.36 -96.80
C VAL A 23 26.28 34.33 -96.57
N PRO A 24 27.38 34.35 -97.35
CA PRO A 24 28.54 33.52 -97.07
C PRO A 24 29.27 34.07 -95.84
N ASN A 25 29.46 33.23 -94.81
CA ASN A 25 30.06 33.50 -93.49
C ASN A 25 29.19 34.21 -92.43
N ILE A 26 28.08 33.58 -92.02
CA ILE A 26 27.54 33.87 -90.68
C ILE A 26 28.46 33.20 -89.64
N PRO A 27 29.11 33.94 -88.72
CA PRO A 27 29.90 33.33 -87.64
C PRO A 27 28.99 32.45 -86.76
N PRO A 28 29.48 31.35 -86.17
CA PRO A 28 28.69 30.42 -85.34
C PRO A 28 28.16 31.02 -84.02
N ALA A 29 28.11 32.34 -83.88
CA ALA A 29 27.92 33.07 -82.62
C ALA A 29 26.54 33.74 -82.44
N PHE A 30 25.54 33.44 -83.29
CA PHE A 30 24.21 34.08 -83.20
C PHE A 30 23.11 33.21 -82.58
N GLU A 31 23.46 32.07 -82.00
CA GLU A 31 22.54 31.29 -81.17
C GLU A 31 22.60 31.83 -79.73
N THR A 32 21.60 32.61 -79.34
CA THR A 32 21.41 32.93 -77.91
C THR A 32 20.45 31.91 -77.32
N SER A 33 20.96 31.04 -76.45
CA SER A 33 20.12 30.12 -75.68
C SER A 33 19.82 30.72 -74.31
N ASN A 34 18.54 31.01 -74.04
CA ASN A 34 18.07 31.32 -72.70
C ASN A 34 17.38 30.08 -72.13
N SER A 35 17.59 29.78 -70.84
CA SER A 35 16.85 28.71 -70.16
C SER A 35 16.07 29.23 -68.98
N ILE A 36 14.81 28.80 -68.86
CA ILE A 36 14.00 28.96 -67.65
C ILE A 36 13.96 27.61 -66.93
N THR A 37 14.23 27.64 -65.63
CA THR A 37 14.15 26.45 -64.76
C THR A 37 12.93 26.58 -63.87
N ILE A 38 12.04 25.59 -63.89
CA ILE A 38 10.89 25.47 -62.98
C ILE A 38 11.15 24.30 -62.04
N THR A 39 11.19 24.59 -60.74
CA THR A 39 11.32 23.58 -59.69
C THR A 39 9.97 23.38 -59.01
N VAL A 40 9.50 22.13 -58.97
CA VAL A 40 8.29 21.73 -58.23
C VAL A 40 8.73 20.93 -57.03
N ASN A 41 8.44 21.45 -55.83
CA ASN A 41 8.71 20.76 -54.57
C ASN A 41 7.49 19.92 -54.17
N PRO A 42 7.69 18.69 -53.66
CA PRO A 42 6.58 17.86 -53.18
C PRO A 42 5.97 18.47 -51.91
N ASN A 43 4.70 18.16 -51.64
CA ASN A 43 4.09 18.53 -50.37
C ASN A 43 4.85 17.85 -49.22
N PRO A 44 5.28 18.60 -48.19
CA PRO A 44 6.07 18.02 -47.12
C PRO A 44 5.22 17.02 -46.32
N THR A 45 5.84 16.00 -45.75
CA THR A 45 5.17 15.03 -44.86
C THR A 45 6.05 14.76 -43.65
N ALA A 46 5.43 14.40 -42.53
CA ALA A 46 6.14 14.04 -41.32
C ALA A 46 5.40 12.94 -40.55
N THR A 47 6.14 12.25 -39.70
CA THR A 47 5.63 11.24 -38.77
C THR A 47 5.71 11.75 -37.34
N LEU A 48 4.82 11.25 -36.49
CA LEU A 48 4.76 11.55 -35.06
C LEU A 48 4.89 10.23 -34.29
N THR A 49 5.95 10.10 -33.49
CA THR A 49 6.25 8.85 -32.76
C THR A 49 6.74 9.15 -31.35
N ALA A 50 6.56 8.24 -30.40
CA ALA A 50 7.25 8.34 -29.13
C ALA A 50 8.62 7.68 -29.20
N LEU A 51 9.61 8.37 -28.64
CA LEU A 51 10.96 7.86 -28.54
C LEU A 51 10.98 6.56 -27.74
N GLY A 52 11.57 5.51 -28.31
CA GLY A 52 11.66 4.19 -27.68
C GLY A 52 10.30 3.47 -27.51
N GLY A 53 9.22 3.96 -28.14
CA GLY A 53 7.88 3.38 -28.00
C GLY A 53 7.21 3.64 -26.64
N VAL A 54 7.79 4.53 -25.81
CA VAL A 54 7.29 4.82 -24.46
C VAL A 54 6.17 5.85 -24.53
N ASN A 55 4.93 5.37 -24.59
CA ASN A 55 3.71 6.20 -24.64
C ASN A 55 2.99 6.32 -23.29
N THR A 56 3.50 5.70 -22.23
CA THR A 56 2.88 5.69 -20.90
C THR A 56 3.95 5.79 -19.83
N VAL A 57 3.79 6.74 -18.91
CA VAL A 57 4.74 7.04 -17.85
C VAL A 57 4.01 7.38 -16.55
N CYS A 58 4.71 7.30 -15.43
CA CYS A 58 4.17 7.71 -14.13
C CYS A 58 4.19 9.23 -13.99
N GLN A 59 3.21 9.75 -13.24
CA GLN A 59 3.24 11.12 -12.76
C GLN A 59 4.55 11.40 -12.00
N ASN A 60 5.18 12.54 -12.28
CA ASN A 60 6.50 12.93 -11.79
C ASN A 60 7.66 11.98 -12.17
N GLY A 61 7.42 11.00 -13.05
CA GLY A 61 8.46 10.18 -13.63
C GLY A 61 9.29 10.92 -14.67
N THR A 62 10.28 10.23 -15.25
CA THR A 62 11.09 10.76 -16.34
C THR A 62 10.22 11.20 -17.50
N SER A 63 10.39 12.44 -17.96
CA SER A 63 9.65 12.98 -19.10
C SER A 63 9.95 12.19 -20.37
N PRO A 64 8.93 11.57 -21.00
CA PRO A 64 9.10 10.93 -22.30
C PRO A 64 9.24 12.00 -23.39
N THR A 65 9.66 11.56 -24.57
CA THR A 65 9.91 12.44 -25.72
C THR A 65 9.05 12.03 -26.90
N VAL A 66 8.41 13.03 -27.52
CA VAL A 66 7.72 12.90 -28.80
C VAL A 66 8.65 13.36 -29.91
N ASN A 67 8.86 12.51 -30.91
CA ASN A 67 9.62 12.81 -32.11
C ASN A 67 8.67 13.19 -33.25
N ILE A 68 8.93 14.33 -33.86
CA ILE A 68 8.38 14.73 -35.16
C ILE A 68 9.49 14.59 -36.19
N THR A 69 9.32 13.69 -37.15
CA THR A 69 10.35 13.41 -38.18
C THR A 69 9.81 13.68 -39.56
N GLY A 70 10.43 14.64 -40.25
CA GLY A 70 10.14 14.96 -41.64
C GLY A 70 10.54 13.80 -42.55
N VAL A 71 9.65 13.43 -43.46
CA VAL A 71 9.83 12.30 -44.38
C VAL A 71 10.00 12.77 -45.83
N VAL A 72 9.22 13.77 -46.24
CA VAL A 72 9.28 14.39 -47.58
C VAL A 72 9.38 15.90 -47.42
N GLY A 73 10.16 16.54 -48.29
CA GLY A 73 10.43 17.97 -48.30
C GLY A 73 11.86 18.31 -47.88
N ILE A 74 12.16 19.59 -47.78
CA ILE A 74 13.50 20.10 -47.47
C ILE A 74 13.58 20.55 -46.00
N ALA A 75 14.47 19.90 -45.23
CA ALA A 75 14.79 20.27 -43.86
C ALA A 75 15.64 21.57 -43.81
N PRO A 76 15.58 22.35 -42.72
CA PRO A 76 14.73 22.15 -41.54
C PRO A 76 13.25 22.42 -41.79
N PHE A 77 12.38 21.70 -41.08
CA PHE A 77 10.93 21.90 -41.14
C PHE A 77 10.46 22.77 -39.98
N THR A 78 9.42 23.57 -40.21
CA THR A 78 8.61 24.17 -39.15
C THR A 78 7.34 23.33 -38.99
N TYR A 79 7.13 22.78 -37.79
CA TYR A 79 5.95 22.00 -37.44
C TYR A 79 5.01 22.84 -36.59
N THR A 80 3.74 22.91 -36.98
CA THR A 80 2.67 23.45 -36.13
C THR A 80 1.91 22.30 -35.49
N TYR A 81 1.83 22.28 -34.17
CA TYR A 81 1.16 21.24 -33.40
C TYR A 81 0.31 21.84 -32.28
N ARG A 82 -0.57 21.04 -31.69
CA ARG A 82 -1.29 21.41 -30.47
C ARG A 82 -1.47 20.20 -29.57
N ILE A 83 -1.75 20.45 -28.30
CA ILE A 83 -1.90 19.42 -27.27
C ILE A 83 -3.32 19.52 -26.72
N THR A 84 -4.02 18.39 -26.66
CA THR A 84 -5.27 18.25 -25.91
C THR A 84 -4.98 17.59 -24.58
N ASP A 85 -5.43 18.20 -23.47
CA ASP A 85 -5.22 17.69 -22.12
C ASP A 85 -6.20 16.55 -21.76
N PRO A 86 -6.01 15.86 -20.62
CA PRO A 86 -6.90 14.78 -20.18
C PRO A 86 -8.35 15.19 -19.92
N LEU A 87 -8.64 16.49 -19.79
CA LEU A 87 -9.99 17.03 -19.60
C LEU A 87 -10.66 17.39 -20.92
N GLY A 88 -9.98 17.20 -22.05
CA GLY A 88 -10.47 17.53 -23.39
C GLY A 88 -10.25 18.98 -23.79
N ASN A 89 -9.51 19.77 -23.00
CA ASN A 89 -9.20 21.15 -23.37
C ASN A 89 -8.15 21.16 -24.48
N VAL A 90 -8.46 21.81 -25.59
CA VAL A 90 -7.56 21.94 -26.73
C VAL A 90 -6.69 23.18 -26.52
N GLY A 91 -5.37 22.97 -26.36
CA GLY A 91 -4.41 24.06 -26.22
C GLY A 91 -4.21 24.86 -27.51
N SER A 92 -3.52 25.99 -27.38
CA SER A 92 -3.11 26.84 -28.51
C SER A 92 -2.20 26.11 -29.48
N ASN A 93 -2.16 26.58 -30.74
CA ASN A 93 -1.21 26.10 -31.72
C ASN A 93 0.21 26.58 -31.34
N GLN A 94 1.13 25.62 -31.27
CA GLN A 94 2.54 25.82 -30.99
C GLN A 94 3.36 25.50 -32.23
N THR A 95 4.55 26.07 -32.34
CA THR A 95 5.49 25.79 -33.42
C THR A 95 6.83 25.28 -32.90
N VAL A 96 7.46 24.38 -33.65
CA VAL A 96 8.83 23.91 -33.39
C VAL A 96 9.57 23.74 -34.71
N VAL A 97 10.85 24.10 -34.73
CA VAL A 97 11.71 23.93 -35.90
C VAL A 97 12.57 22.68 -35.72
N SER A 98 12.65 21.85 -36.75
CA SER A 98 13.49 20.65 -36.73
C SER A 98 14.97 20.98 -36.89
N ASP A 99 15.82 20.02 -36.57
CA ASP A 99 17.22 20.04 -36.98
C ASP A 99 17.39 19.86 -38.51
N GLY A 100 18.64 19.85 -38.97
CA GLY A 100 18.98 19.64 -40.39
C GLY A 100 18.70 18.24 -40.92
N ALA A 101 18.40 17.27 -40.05
CA ALA A 101 17.96 15.92 -40.43
C ALA A 101 16.43 15.80 -40.45
N GLY A 102 15.69 16.85 -40.10
CA GLY A 102 14.23 16.86 -40.08
C GLY A 102 13.60 16.41 -38.77
N LEU A 103 14.39 16.20 -37.70
CA LEU A 103 13.92 15.78 -36.39
C LEU A 103 13.65 16.97 -35.46
N ALA A 104 12.46 17.02 -34.88
CA ALA A 104 12.14 17.86 -33.73
C ALA A 104 11.72 16.98 -32.56
N GLN A 105 12.16 17.34 -31.35
CA GLN A 105 11.86 16.60 -30.13
C GLN A 105 11.07 17.47 -29.15
N LEU A 106 9.96 16.94 -28.65
CA LEU A 106 9.11 17.59 -27.65
C LEU A 106 9.15 16.76 -26.36
N THR A 107 9.50 17.40 -25.24
CA THR A 107 9.39 16.79 -23.91
C THR A 107 7.95 16.84 -23.41
N VAL A 108 7.48 15.73 -22.84
CA VAL A 108 6.14 15.63 -22.25
C VAL A 108 6.23 15.92 -20.74
N PRO A 109 5.56 16.98 -20.23
CA PRO A 109 5.55 17.28 -18.80
C PRO A 109 4.83 16.17 -18.02
N THR A 110 5.44 15.66 -16.96
CA THR A 110 4.87 14.56 -16.13
C THR A 110 4.31 15.04 -14.80
N ASN A 111 4.44 16.33 -14.48
CA ASN A 111 4.02 16.95 -13.21
C ASN A 111 2.59 17.55 -13.25
N GLY A 112 1.85 17.32 -14.34
CA GLY A 112 0.50 17.83 -14.53
C GLY A 112 -0.61 16.87 -14.09
N THR A 113 -1.82 17.16 -14.56
CA THR A 113 -3.00 16.30 -14.43
C THR A 113 -2.72 14.93 -15.04
N THR A 114 -3.11 13.86 -14.35
CA THR A 114 -2.95 12.50 -14.87
C THR A 114 -4.01 12.20 -15.93
N GLY A 115 -3.71 11.28 -16.85
CA GLY A 115 -4.59 10.86 -17.93
C GLY A 115 -3.92 10.95 -19.30
N VAL A 116 -4.75 11.00 -20.35
CA VAL A 116 -4.30 10.91 -21.75
C VAL A 116 -4.15 12.29 -22.35
N TYR A 117 -2.94 12.62 -22.78
CA TYR A 117 -2.61 13.80 -23.58
C TYR A 117 -2.55 13.41 -25.05
N THR A 118 -3.18 14.20 -25.92
CA THR A 118 -3.13 13.97 -27.37
C THR A 118 -2.32 15.06 -28.05
N TYR A 119 -1.20 14.67 -28.66
CA TYR A 119 -0.38 15.53 -29.52
C TYR A 119 -0.90 15.42 -30.94
N GLN A 120 -1.32 16.53 -31.52
CA GLN A 120 -1.80 16.60 -32.89
C GLN A 120 -0.85 17.45 -33.72
N LEU A 121 -0.28 16.86 -34.78
CA LEU A 121 0.47 17.60 -35.78
C LEU A 121 -0.52 18.19 -36.79
N LEU A 122 -0.52 19.51 -36.94
CA LEU A 122 -1.49 20.25 -37.76
C LEU A 122 -0.94 20.64 -39.12
N GLN A 123 0.33 21.08 -39.16
CA GLN A 123 0.94 21.59 -40.37
C GLN A 123 2.43 21.27 -40.40
N ILE A 124 2.94 20.98 -41.60
CA ILE A 124 4.37 20.89 -41.89
C ILE A 124 4.71 21.93 -42.94
N GLN A 125 5.79 22.67 -42.71
CA GLN A 125 6.30 23.71 -43.59
C GLN A 125 7.80 23.45 -43.83
N GLU A 126 8.23 23.33 -45.09
CA GLU A 126 9.65 23.17 -45.43
C GLU A 126 10.38 24.51 -45.58
N SER A 127 11.72 24.50 -45.50
CA SER A 127 12.59 25.70 -45.52
C SER A 127 13.09 26.12 -46.91
N SER A 128 12.61 25.49 -47.97
CA SER A 128 12.97 25.87 -49.34
C SER A 128 12.48 27.30 -49.66
N SER A 129 13.00 27.91 -50.72
CA SER A 129 12.54 29.22 -51.17
C SER A 129 11.06 29.25 -51.63
N THR A 130 10.47 28.09 -51.91
CA THR A 130 9.04 27.99 -52.25
C THR A 130 8.15 27.87 -51.01
N THR A 131 8.74 27.60 -49.85
CA THR A 131 8.03 27.46 -48.57
C THR A 131 6.75 26.62 -48.72
N CYS A 132 6.84 25.42 -49.27
CA CYS A 132 5.68 24.54 -49.38
C CYS A 132 5.17 24.09 -48.00
N SER A 133 3.85 24.07 -47.80
CA SER A 133 3.23 23.49 -46.61
C SER A 133 2.14 22.50 -46.93
N SER A 134 1.90 21.61 -45.97
CA SER A 134 0.83 20.62 -45.98
C SER A 134 0.15 20.57 -44.60
N VAL A 135 -1.12 20.19 -44.59
CA VAL A 135 -1.85 19.85 -43.37
C VAL A 135 -1.59 18.40 -43.00
N SER A 136 -1.57 18.11 -41.70
CA SER A 136 -1.47 16.75 -41.17
C SER A 136 -2.61 16.46 -40.22
N THR A 137 -2.95 15.17 -40.12
CA THR A 137 -3.92 14.64 -39.15
C THR A 137 -3.27 13.64 -38.20
N ALA A 138 -1.94 13.55 -38.20
CA ALA A 138 -1.20 12.64 -37.34
C ALA A 138 -1.43 13.00 -35.87
N ASN A 139 -1.73 11.97 -35.07
CA ASN A 139 -1.95 12.08 -33.64
C ASN A 139 -1.09 11.06 -32.90
N LEU A 140 -0.68 11.42 -31.69
CA LEU A 140 0.04 10.56 -30.77
C LEU A 140 -0.50 10.78 -29.36
N THR A 141 -0.84 9.69 -28.67
CA THR A 141 -1.35 9.74 -27.30
C THR A 141 -0.24 9.43 -26.31
N MET A 142 -0.09 10.30 -25.30
CA MET A 142 0.83 10.13 -24.19
C MET A 142 0.02 10.00 -22.90
N THR A 143 0.19 8.91 -22.16
CA THR A 143 -0.58 8.64 -20.94
C THR A 143 0.29 8.87 -19.70
N ILE A 144 -0.19 9.72 -18.79
CA ILE A 144 0.42 9.94 -17.48
C ILE A 144 -0.43 9.22 -16.43
N VAL A 145 0.12 8.14 -15.87
CA VAL A 145 -0.55 7.31 -14.86
C VAL A 145 -0.36 7.96 -13.48
N PRO A 146 -1.42 8.08 -12.64
CA PRO A 146 -1.27 8.58 -11.28
C PRO A 146 -0.35 7.70 -10.45
N LEU A 147 0.39 8.30 -9.52
CA LEU A 147 1.13 7.53 -8.53
C LEU A 147 0.15 6.78 -7.61
N PRO A 148 0.38 5.49 -7.34
CA PRO A 148 -0.49 4.75 -6.43
C PRO A 148 -0.41 5.32 -5.01
N THR A 149 -1.49 5.14 -4.28
CA THR A 149 -1.64 5.47 -2.86
C THR A 149 -2.02 4.22 -2.10
N ALA A 150 -1.69 4.19 -0.81
CA ALA A 150 -2.03 3.05 0.03
C ALA A 150 -2.33 3.51 1.45
N THR A 151 -3.32 2.87 2.06
CA THR A 151 -3.84 3.23 3.38
C THR A 151 -3.87 2.01 4.28
N ILE A 152 -3.65 2.22 5.57
CA ILE A 152 -3.84 1.20 6.61
C ILE A 152 -5.10 1.59 7.39
N THR A 153 -6.08 0.70 7.49
CA THR A 153 -7.42 1.05 8.02
C THR A 153 -7.43 1.37 9.51
N ALA A 154 -6.53 0.77 10.29
CA ALA A 154 -6.44 0.96 11.74
C ALA A 154 -5.15 1.69 12.12
N SER A 155 -5.24 2.62 13.07
CA SER A 155 -4.06 3.28 13.66
C SER A 155 -3.45 2.49 14.82
N SER A 156 -4.28 1.73 15.56
CA SER A 156 -3.85 0.89 16.67
C SER A 156 -4.72 -0.36 16.80
N LEU A 157 -4.11 -1.50 17.09
CA LEU A 157 -4.77 -2.76 17.41
C LEU A 157 -4.16 -3.35 18.68
N THR A 158 -5.00 -3.95 19.52
CA THR A 158 -4.57 -4.54 20.80
C THR A 158 -4.96 -6.01 20.84
N ALA A 159 -4.11 -6.82 21.47
CA ALA A 159 -4.36 -8.23 21.70
C ALA A 159 -3.62 -8.73 22.93
N CYS A 160 -3.98 -9.92 23.41
CA CYS A 160 -3.29 -10.57 24.52
C CYS A 160 -2.33 -11.64 23.99
N VAL A 161 -1.29 -11.94 24.76
CA VAL A 161 -0.33 -12.99 24.38
C VAL A 161 -1.04 -14.31 24.09
N ASN A 162 -0.67 -14.96 22.98
CA ASN A 162 -1.21 -16.26 22.52
C ASN A 162 -2.73 -16.28 22.29
N THR A 163 -3.34 -15.13 22.00
CA THR A 163 -4.74 -15.05 21.56
C THR A 163 -4.82 -14.91 20.03
N THR A 164 -6.03 -14.74 19.50
CA THR A 164 -6.23 -14.49 18.07
C THR A 164 -5.49 -13.22 17.65
N ALA A 165 -4.57 -13.38 16.71
CA ALA A 165 -3.78 -12.28 16.17
C ALA A 165 -4.68 -11.23 15.49
N PRO A 166 -4.46 -9.92 15.75
CA PRO A 166 -5.21 -8.89 15.06
C PRO A 166 -4.81 -8.84 13.58
N THR A 167 -5.79 -8.62 12.72
CA THR A 167 -5.59 -8.50 11.27
C THR A 167 -5.32 -7.05 10.88
N VAL A 168 -4.21 -6.82 10.19
CA VAL A 168 -3.89 -5.55 9.55
C VAL A 168 -4.39 -5.59 8.10
N THR A 169 -5.06 -4.52 7.68
CA THR A 169 -5.57 -4.36 6.30
C THR A 169 -4.89 -3.19 5.63
N ILE A 170 -4.35 -3.42 4.44
CA ILE A 170 -3.77 -2.40 3.56
C ILE A 170 -4.62 -2.32 2.30
N THR A 171 -5.05 -1.12 1.94
CA THR A 171 -5.85 -0.86 0.74
C THR A 171 -5.10 0.09 -0.19
N GLY A 172 -4.86 -0.36 -1.41
CA GLY A 172 -4.26 0.40 -2.49
C GLY A 172 -5.30 1.10 -3.35
N ALA A 173 -4.96 2.28 -3.86
CA ALA A 173 -5.81 3.07 -4.75
C ALA A 173 -4.95 3.88 -5.73
N GLY A 174 -5.50 4.20 -6.90
CA GLY A 174 -4.79 4.86 -7.99
C GLY A 174 -3.86 3.90 -8.73
N GLY A 175 -4.04 3.74 -10.03
CA GLY A 175 -3.35 2.72 -10.83
C GLY A 175 -4.12 1.40 -10.93
N THR A 176 -3.42 0.32 -11.30
CA THR A 176 -4.01 -0.98 -11.59
C THR A 176 -3.75 -1.98 -10.46
N ALA A 177 -4.81 -2.60 -9.93
CA ALA A 177 -4.70 -3.73 -9.01
C ALA A 177 -4.31 -5.02 -9.78
N PRO A 178 -3.62 -5.98 -9.15
CA PRO A 178 -3.19 -5.99 -7.75
C PRO A 178 -2.04 -5.03 -7.42
N PHE A 179 -1.99 -4.53 -6.19
CA PHE A 179 -0.90 -3.69 -5.70
C PHE A 179 0.14 -4.52 -4.96
N THR A 180 1.41 -4.14 -5.09
CA THR A 180 2.50 -4.66 -4.27
C THR A 180 2.82 -3.63 -3.19
N PHE A 181 2.60 -3.99 -1.93
CA PHE A 181 2.91 -3.16 -0.78
C PHE A 181 4.23 -3.60 -0.16
N THR A 182 5.14 -2.66 0.04
CA THR A 182 6.34 -2.88 0.86
C THR A 182 6.11 -2.23 2.22
N TYR A 183 6.27 -3.00 3.29
CA TYR A 183 6.12 -2.53 4.67
C TYR A 183 7.25 -3.08 5.55
N ARG A 184 7.45 -2.53 6.75
CA ARG A 184 8.44 -3.04 7.70
C ARG A 184 7.95 -2.90 9.13
N GLU A 185 8.40 -3.82 9.97
CA GLU A 185 8.18 -3.74 11.41
C GLU A 185 9.24 -2.84 12.06
N ILE A 186 8.82 -1.95 12.94
CA ILE A 186 9.67 -1.15 13.81
C ILE A 186 9.51 -1.70 15.22
N THR A 187 10.62 -2.15 15.80
CA THR A 187 10.69 -2.61 17.19
C THR A 187 11.67 -1.71 17.94
N ASN A 188 11.24 -1.10 19.04
CA ASN A 188 12.07 -0.20 19.86
C ASN A 188 12.76 0.91 19.04
N GLY A 189 12.06 1.46 18.04
CA GLY A 189 12.58 2.51 17.16
C GLY A 189 13.56 2.03 16.07
N MET A 190 13.86 0.74 15.99
CA MET A 190 14.72 0.18 14.96
C MET A 190 13.90 -0.44 13.83
N PRO A 191 14.10 -0.02 12.56
CA PRO A 191 13.44 -0.63 11.43
C PRO A 191 14.00 -2.02 11.13
N GLY A 192 13.12 -3.01 11.03
CA GLY A 192 13.42 -4.33 10.51
C GLY A 192 13.53 -4.34 8.98
N SER A 193 13.71 -5.54 8.42
CA SER A 193 13.76 -5.74 6.97
C SER A 193 12.41 -5.45 6.31
N ASN A 194 12.47 -4.95 5.07
CA ASN A 194 11.30 -4.80 4.24
C ASN A 194 10.63 -6.15 3.97
N GLN A 195 9.31 -6.17 4.14
CA GLN A 195 8.40 -7.24 3.79
C GLN A 195 7.54 -6.80 2.61
N VAL A 196 7.08 -7.75 1.82
CA VAL A 196 6.25 -7.49 0.64
C VAL A 196 4.97 -8.31 0.73
N ILE A 197 3.85 -7.68 0.43
CA ILE A 197 2.56 -8.35 0.29
C ILE A 197 1.83 -7.83 -0.95
N VAL A 198 1.22 -8.74 -1.71
CA VAL A 198 0.46 -8.43 -2.92
C VAL A 198 -1.03 -8.46 -2.59
N SER A 199 -1.75 -7.45 -3.06
CA SER A 199 -3.20 -7.34 -2.87
C SER A 199 -3.98 -8.32 -3.74
N ASN A 200 -5.25 -8.52 -3.41
CA ASN A 200 -6.21 -9.12 -4.33
C ASN A 200 -6.59 -8.14 -5.47
N GLY A 201 -7.46 -8.59 -6.38
CA GLY A 201 -7.95 -7.77 -7.50
C GLY A 201 -8.82 -6.57 -7.09
N ALA A 202 -9.28 -6.51 -5.83
CA ALA A 202 -9.97 -5.35 -5.27
C ALA A 202 -9.00 -4.34 -4.62
N GLY A 203 -7.69 -4.59 -4.69
CA GLY A 203 -6.68 -3.70 -4.12
C GLY A 203 -6.44 -3.87 -2.61
N VAL A 204 -6.96 -4.95 -2.00
CA VAL A 204 -6.86 -5.20 -0.56
C VAL A 204 -5.88 -6.32 -0.24
N ALA A 205 -4.96 -6.07 0.69
CA ALA A 205 -4.06 -7.06 1.27
C ALA A 205 -4.24 -7.11 2.79
N THR A 206 -4.11 -8.31 3.38
CA THR A 206 -4.21 -8.49 4.83
C THR A 206 -3.10 -9.38 5.36
N PHE A 207 -2.57 -9.06 6.54
CA PHE A 207 -1.67 -9.93 7.27
C PHE A 207 -2.05 -9.94 8.76
N SER A 208 -1.64 -10.98 9.48
CA SER A 208 -1.84 -11.08 10.93
C SER A 208 -0.57 -10.71 11.67
N ALA A 209 -0.67 -9.86 12.68
CA ALA A 209 0.48 -9.48 13.50
C ALA A 209 0.80 -10.56 14.55
N THR A 210 2.08 -10.83 14.80
CA THR A 210 2.49 -11.84 15.78
C THR A 210 2.26 -11.36 17.22
N VAL A 211 1.58 -12.19 18.03
CA VAL A 211 1.21 -11.90 19.43
C VAL A 211 1.75 -12.94 20.43
N SER A 212 2.93 -13.53 20.15
CA SER A 212 3.54 -14.57 20.99
C SER A 212 4.26 -14.05 22.25
N SER A 213 4.52 -12.74 22.32
CA SER A 213 5.16 -12.09 23.45
C SER A 213 4.62 -10.68 23.63
N ALA A 214 4.56 -10.23 24.89
CA ALA A 214 4.12 -8.89 25.21
C ALA A 214 5.12 -7.86 24.66
N ALA A 215 4.65 -6.99 23.79
CA ALA A 215 5.46 -6.00 23.10
C ALA A 215 4.56 -4.98 22.39
N THR A 216 5.12 -3.80 22.14
CA THR A 216 4.56 -2.83 21.20
C THR A 216 5.37 -2.87 19.91
N ARG A 217 4.70 -3.14 18.80
CA ARG A 217 5.27 -3.22 17.45
C ARG A 217 4.60 -2.18 16.57
N VAL A 218 5.34 -1.52 15.68
CA VAL A 218 4.75 -0.62 14.69
C VAL A 218 5.01 -1.19 13.31
N TYR A 219 3.99 -1.32 12.47
CA TYR A 219 4.17 -1.65 11.06
C TYR A 219 4.04 -0.36 10.25
N GLU A 220 5.10 0.00 9.55
CA GLU A 220 5.14 1.16 8.67
C GLU A 220 5.09 0.72 7.22
N LEU A 221 4.21 1.35 6.44
CA LEU A 221 4.23 1.24 5.00
C LEU A 221 5.43 2.01 4.46
N VAL A 222 6.11 1.44 3.47
CA VAL A 222 7.30 2.02 2.83
C VAL A 222 6.96 2.50 1.43
N SER A 223 6.29 1.65 0.66
CA SER A 223 5.89 1.98 -0.71
C SER A 223 4.70 1.12 -1.16
N VAL A 224 4.05 1.61 -2.20
CA VAL A 224 3.06 0.89 -2.98
C VAL A 224 3.46 0.95 -4.45
N GLN A 225 3.33 -0.17 -5.14
CA GLN A 225 3.51 -0.28 -6.58
C GLN A 225 2.26 -0.91 -7.20
N GLU A 226 1.81 -0.37 -8.34
CA GLU A 226 0.68 -0.90 -9.11
C GLU A 226 1.16 -1.91 -10.18
N SER A 227 0.26 -2.77 -10.69
CA SER A 227 0.67 -3.93 -11.51
C SER A 227 0.65 -3.74 -13.03
N SER A 228 0.37 -2.53 -13.54
CA SER A 228 0.44 -2.28 -14.98
C SER A 228 1.86 -2.45 -15.50
N ALA A 229 2.03 -2.50 -16.83
CA ALA A 229 3.36 -2.54 -17.45
C ALA A 229 4.23 -1.30 -17.13
N THR A 230 3.60 -0.18 -16.76
CA THR A 230 4.31 1.04 -16.32
C THR A 230 4.84 0.90 -14.89
N ALA A 231 4.24 0.03 -14.08
CA ALA A 231 4.66 -0.36 -12.74
C ALA A 231 4.94 0.85 -11.83
N CYS A 232 4.04 1.84 -11.83
CA CYS A 232 4.21 3.05 -11.06
C CYS A 232 4.31 2.76 -9.57
N ALA A 233 5.27 3.41 -8.91
CA ALA A 233 5.53 3.22 -7.49
C ALA A 233 5.56 4.56 -6.77
N ASN A 234 5.07 4.56 -5.54
CA ASN A 234 5.05 5.73 -4.68
C ASN A 234 5.51 5.36 -3.27
N THR A 235 6.28 6.25 -2.65
CA THR A 235 6.63 6.13 -1.24
C THR A 235 5.42 6.47 -0.37
N GLN A 236 5.29 5.79 0.75
CA GLN A 236 4.17 5.97 1.69
C GLN A 236 4.71 6.01 3.12
N THR A 237 3.93 6.58 4.03
CA THR A 237 4.33 6.78 5.44
C THR A 237 3.24 6.39 6.45
N ALA A 238 2.15 5.76 5.99
CA ALA A 238 1.10 5.26 6.87
C ALA A 238 1.64 4.17 7.82
N SER A 239 1.13 4.12 9.05
CA SER A 239 1.56 3.13 10.04
C SER A 239 0.42 2.64 10.91
N VAL A 240 0.61 1.47 11.52
CA VAL A 240 -0.29 0.89 12.53
C VAL A 240 0.53 0.39 13.72
N THR A 241 0.06 0.69 14.92
CA THR A 241 0.66 0.17 16.16
C THR A 241 -0.07 -1.08 16.63
N ILE A 242 0.67 -2.14 16.93
CA ILE A 242 0.17 -3.37 17.51
C ILE A 242 0.68 -3.47 18.94
N VAL A 243 -0.24 -3.45 19.90
CA VAL A 243 0.08 -3.63 21.32
C VAL A 243 -0.32 -5.04 21.74
N THR A 244 0.69 -5.88 22.01
CA THR A 244 0.49 -7.19 22.60
C THR A 244 0.66 -7.08 24.11
N ASN A 245 -0.44 -7.24 24.84
CA ASN A 245 -0.47 -7.16 26.29
C ASN A 245 -0.16 -8.52 26.93
N ALA A 246 0.59 -8.52 28.02
CA ALA A 246 0.85 -9.73 28.79
C ALA A 246 -0.46 -10.24 29.43
N ASN A 247 -0.67 -11.56 29.38
CA ASN A 247 -1.68 -12.17 30.24
C ASN A 247 -1.24 -12.03 31.71
N PRO A 248 -2.19 -11.89 32.64
CA PRO A 248 -1.91 -12.17 34.03
C PRO A 248 -1.18 -13.52 34.18
N ASN A 249 -0.20 -13.56 35.08
CA ASN A 249 0.50 -14.79 35.41
C ASN A 249 0.87 -14.77 36.89
N VAL A 250 0.91 -15.94 37.51
CA VAL A 250 1.31 -16.14 38.91
C VAL A 250 2.27 -17.32 38.96
N THR A 251 3.31 -17.24 39.80
CA THR A 251 4.30 -18.34 39.93
C THR A 251 4.12 -19.14 41.21
N GLY A 252 3.38 -18.61 42.19
CA GLY A 252 3.07 -19.30 43.42
C GLY A 252 1.68 -18.94 43.95
N VAL A 253 1.13 -19.89 44.71
CA VAL A 253 -0.20 -19.81 45.32
C VAL A 253 -0.08 -20.32 46.75
N ASP A 254 -0.57 -19.55 47.72
CA ASP A 254 -0.59 -19.91 49.14
C ASP A 254 -1.99 -19.64 49.75
N PRO A 255 -2.66 -20.64 50.35
CA PRO A 255 -2.27 -22.05 50.38
C PRO A 255 -2.38 -22.72 49.01
N ALA A 256 -1.40 -23.56 48.65
CA ALA A 256 -1.39 -24.30 47.38
C ALA A 256 -2.55 -25.32 47.29
N LEU A 257 -2.94 -25.89 48.42
CA LEU A 257 -4.15 -26.71 48.59
C LEU A 257 -4.97 -26.12 49.74
N PRO A 258 -5.90 -25.19 49.44
CA PRO A 258 -6.74 -24.59 50.46
C PRO A 258 -7.55 -25.64 51.22
N ALA A 259 -7.37 -25.67 52.53
CA ALA A 259 -8.18 -26.46 53.44
C ALA A 259 -8.67 -25.55 54.58
N VAL A 260 -9.97 -25.61 54.84
CA VAL A 260 -10.66 -24.69 55.75
C VAL A 260 -11.58 -25.48 56.66
N CYS A 261 -11.66 -25.11 57.93
CA CYS A 261 -12.57 -25.76 58.87
C CYS A 261 -14.03 -25.49 58.47
N PHE A 262 -14.89 -26.48 58.64
CA PHE A 262 -16.33 -26.30 58.50
C PHE A 262 -16.83 -25.15 59.39
N GLY A 263 -17.65 -24.27 58.82
CA GLY A 263 -18.13 -23.05 59.48
C GLY A 263 -17.29 -21.78 59.26
N ALA A 264 -16.11 -21.88 58.61
CA ALA A 264 -15.39 -20.68 58.19
C ALA A 264 -16.19 -19.91 57.10
N PRO A 265 -16.39 -18.59 57.21
CA PRO A 265 -17.20 -17.83 56.26
C PRO A 265 -16.47 -17.54 54.95
N ASN A 266 -15.13 -17.44 55.00
CA ASN A 266 -14.26 -17.19 53.86
C ASN A 266 -12.82 -17.58 54.19
N PHE A 267 -11.97 -17.55 53.17
CA PHE A 267 -10.52 -17.59 53.29
C PHE A 267 -9.88 -16.74 52.18
N ASN A 268 -8.61 -16.42 52.34
CA ASN A 268 -7.84 -15.72 51.32
C ASN A 268 -6.83 -16.66 50.67
N VAL A 269 -6.66 -16.50 49.36
CA VAL A 269 -5.55 -17.07 48.60
C VAL A 269 -4.61 -15.93 48.24
N THR A 270 -3.33 -16.09 48.56
CA THR A 270 -2.26 -15.13 48.25
C THR A 270 -1.45 -15.64 47.07
N PHE A 271 -1.18 -14.77 46.10
CA PHE A 271 -0.38 -15.08 44.92
C PHE A 271 1.02 -14.45 45.02
N SER A 272 2.01 -15.14 44.48
CA SER A 272 3.37 -14.63 44.33
C SER A 272 3.82 -14.64 42.87
N GLY A 273 4.78 -13.78 42.54
CA GLY A 273 5.27 -13.59 41.17
C GLY A 273 4.18 -13.11 40.19
N VAL A 274 3.29 -12.25 40.67
CA VAL A 274 2.17 -11.72 39.88
C VAL A 274 2.68 -10.78 38.79
N THR A 275 2.38 -11.09 37.53
CA THR A 275 2.64 -10.24 36.36
C THR A 275 1.37 -10.04 35.53
N GLY A 276 1.40 -9.18 34.51
CA GLY A 276 0.24 -8.88 33.66
C GLY A 276 -0.82 -7.97 34.30
N GLY A 277 -0.60 -7.54 35.55
CA GLY A 277 -1.40 -6.52 36.23
C GLY A 277 -2.89 -6.85 36.39
N PRO A 278 -3.27 -8.02 36.93
CA PRO A 278 -4.67 -8.29 37.23
C PRO A 278 -5.21 -7.30 38.26
N ASP A 279 -6.43 -6.84 38.07
CA ASP A 279 -7.17 -5.92 38.94
C ASP A 279 -8.58 -6.44 39.27
N GLN A 280 -9.01 -7.51 38.60
CA GLN A 280 -10.27 -8.19 38.84
C GLN A 280 -10.09 -9.71 38.87
N TYR A 281 -11.00 -10.39 39.56
CA TYR A 281 -11.08 -11.85 39.53
C TYR A 281 -12.53 -12.34 39.55
N ARG A 282 -12.75 -13.58 39.13
CA ARG A 282 -14.00 -14.32 39.37
C ARG A 282 -13.72 -15.79 39.55
N ILE A 283 -14.62 -16.51 40.22
CA ILE A 283 -14.53 -17.96 40.40
C ILE A 283 -15.78 -18.59 39.80
N ILE A 284 -15.58 -19.54 38.88
CA ILE A 284 -16.66 -20.35 38.32
C ILE A 284 -16.57 -21.74 38.95
N TRP A 285 -17.50 -22.03 39.84
CA TRP A 285 -17.65 -23.29 40.55
C TRP A 285 -18.31 -24.36 39.67
N ASN A 286 -17.91 -25.61 39.91
CA ASN A 286 -18.51 -26.77 39.24
C ASN A 286 -19.90 -27.10 39.80
N GLY A 287 -20.62 -28.02 39.14
CA GLY A 287 -21.99 -28.38 39.55
C GLY A 287 -22.12 -28.90 40.99
N ALA A 288 -21.12 -29.63 41.50
CA ALA A 288 -21.13 -30.14 42.87
C ALA A 288 -20.99 -29.02 43.92
N ALA A 289 -20.14 -28.04 43.64
CA ALA A 289 -20.00 -26.85 44.48
C ALA A 289 -21.27 -25.99 44.42
N LEU A 290 -21.86 -25.80 43.24
CA LEU A 290 -23.14 -25.07 43.12
C LEU A 290 -24.26 -25.75 43.91
N ALA A 291 -24.36 -27.08 43.86
CA ALA A 291 -25.34 -27.84 44.65
C ALA A 291 -25.12 -27.72 46.17
N ALA A 292 -23.87 -27.48 46.59
CA ALA A 292 -23.51 -27.22 47.98
C ALA A 292 -23.67 -25.74 48.40
N GLY A 293 -24.17 -24.88 47.51
CA GLY A 293 -24.50 -23.48 47.78
C GLY A 293 -23.46 -22.45 47.35
N PHE A 294 -22.39 -22.85 46.66
CA PHE A 294 -21.46 -21.87 46.07
C PHE A 294 -22.16 -21.10 44.94
N THR A 295 -21.74 -19.85 44.70
CA THR A 295 -22.30 -18.99 43.65
C THR A 295 -21.22 -18.59 42.65
N ASN A 296 -21.62 -18.53 41.37
CA ASN A 296 -20.79 -17.99 40.29
C ASN A 296 -21.05 -16.49 40.20
N ASP A 297 -20.31 -15.72 40.99
CA ASP A 297 -20.45 -14.27 41.02
C ASP A 297 -19.82 -13.60 39.78
N GLY A 298 -20.16 -12.32 39.57
CA GLY A 298 -19.50 -11.46 38.60
C GLY A 298 -18.03 -11.19 38.94
N PHE A 299 -17.36 -10.36 38.14
CA PHE A 299 -16.00 -9.93 38.45
C PHE A 299 -15.96 -9.07 39.72
N GLN A 300 -15.10 -9.48 40.65
CA GLN A 300 -14.79 -8.81 41.90
C GLN A 300 -13.42 -8.13 41.82
N THR A 301 -13.16 -7.16 42.71
CA THR A 301 -11.87 -6.48 42.78
C THR A 301 -10.78 -7.41 43.32
N TYR A 302 -9.69 -7.56 42.56
CA TYR A 302 -8.48 -8.23 43.03
C TYR A 302 -7.68 -7.29 43.95
N ASN A 303 -7.25 -7.77 45.12
CA ASN A 303 -6.48 -6.94 46.04
C ASN A 303 -5.02 -6.88 45.61
N THR A 304 -4.67 -5.87 44.82
CA THR A 304 -3.33 -5.66 44.26
C THR A 304 -2.27 -5.30 45.31
N SER A 305 -2.66 -4.76 46.46
CA SER A 305 -1.71 -4.40 47.53
C SER A 305 -1.19 -5.61 48.29
N THR A 306 -2.00 -6.66 48.39
CA THR A 306 -1.63 -7.91 49.10
C THR A 306 -1.52 -9.11 48.17
N ASN A 307 -1.83 -8.95 46.89
CA ASN A 307 -1.95 -10.04 45.92
C ASN A 307 -2.92 -11.14 46.37
N THR A 308 -4.08 -10.75 46.92
CA THR A 308 -5.04 -11.70 47.47
C THR A 308 -6.37 -11.76 46.73
N VAL A 309 -6.96 -12.96 46.74
CA VAL A 309 -8.34 -13.25 46.38
C VAL A 309 -9.06 -13.78 47.60
N THR A 310 -10.25 -13.26 47.88
CA THR A 310 -11.13 -13.76 48.94
C THR A 310 -12.11 -14.75 48.36
N VAL A 311 -12.20 -15.93 48.97
CA VAL A 311 -13.12 -16.98 48.57
C VAL A 311 -14.17 -17.15 49.66
N ASN A 312 -15.42 -16.88 49.32
CA ASN A 312 -16.55 -17.05 50.25
C ASN A 312 -16.95 -18.52 50.32
N ILE A 313 -17.27 -19.00 51.53
CA ILE A 313 -17.68 -20.38 51.78
C ILE A 313 -19.14 -20.37 52.26
N PRO A 314 -20.04 -21.09 51.56
CA PRO A 314 -21.42 -21.25 51.99
C PRO A 314 -21.52 -22.05 53.30
N GLY A 315 -22.48 -21.72 54.16
CA GLY A 315 -22.74 -22.51 55.38
C GLY A 315 -23.33 -23.91 55.13
N THR A 316 -23.76 -24.18 53.89
CA THR A 316 -24.41 -25.43 53.46
C THR A 316 -23.43 -26.49 52.92
N VAL A 317 -22.13 -26.21 52.95
CA VAL A 317 -21.10 -27.16 52.51
C VAL A 317 -21.09 -28.43 53.35
N THR A 318 -20.68 -29.56 52.77
CA THR A 318 -20.56 -30.82 53.49
C THR A 318 -19.14 -30.98 54.06
N PRO A 319 -18.98 -31.33 55.35
CA PRO A 319 -17.67 -31.65 55.92
C PRO A 319 -16.96 -32.79 55.16
N SER A 320 -15.63 -32.81 55.17
CA SER A 320 -14.78 -33.79 54.48
C SER A 320 -14.97 -33.86 52.97
N THR A 321 -15.43 -32.77 52.35
CA THR A 321 -15.69 -32.68 50.91
C THR A 321 -14.79 -31.64 50.25
N THR A 322 -14.35 -31.93 49.02
CA THR A 322 -13.57 -31.02 48.18
C THR A 322 -14.44 -30.44 47.06
N TYR A 323 -14.42 -29.12 46.92
CA TYR A 323 -15.15 -28.37 45.91
C TYR A 323 -14.18 -27.74 44.92
N SER A 324 -14.45 -27.88 43.61
CA SER A 324 -13.57 -27.38 42.55
C SER A 324 -14.19 -26.22 41.80
N GLY A 325 -13.34 -25.27 41.41
CA GLY A 325 -13.72 -24.13 40.59
C GLY A 325 -12.57 -23.66 39.70
N THR A 326 -12.89 -22.81 38.74
CA THR A 326 -11.92 -22.13 37.88
C THR A 326 -11.81 -20.69 38.32
N LEU A 327 -10.64 -20.31 38.80
CA LEU A 327 -10.30 -18.92 39.07
C LEU A 327 -9.89 -18.25 37.76
N ARG A 328 -10.47 -17.08 37.48
CA ARG A 328 -10.02 -16.19 36.42
C ARG A 328 -9.47 -14.92 37.03
N LEU A 329 -8.23 -14.57 36.74
CA LEU A 329 -7.65 -13.25 37.01
C LEU A 329 -7.70 -12.43 35.72
N LEU A 330 -8.19 -11.20 35.78
CA LEU A 330 -8.40 -10.31 34.64
C LEU A 330 -7.67 -8.98 34.89
N ASN A 331 -7.04 -8.46 33.84
CA ASN A 331 -6.67 -7.06 33.75
C ASN A 331 -7.76 -6.33 32.95
N SER A 332 -8.59 -5.55 33.63
CA SER A 332 -9.78 -4.91 33.06
C SER A 332 -9.45 -3.87 31.99
N SER A 333 -8.26 -3.27 32.04
CA SER A 333 -7.80 -2.27 31.06
C SER A 333 -7.40 -2.88 29.71
N THR A 334 -6.92 -4.13 29.72
CA THR A 334 -6.44 -4.82 28.50
C THR A 334 -7.36 -5.95 28.04
N GLY A 335 -8.23 -6.45 28.93
CA GLY A 335 -9.04 -7.63 28.70
C GLY A 335 -8.28 -8.96 28.84
N CYS A 336 -6.96 -8.92 29.09
CA CYS A 336 -6.13 -10.11 29.18
C CYS A 336 -6.34 -10.84 30.50
N PHE A 337 -6.34 -12.17 30.45
CA PHE A 337 -6.72 -12.99 31.59
C PHE A 337 -5.87 -14.25 31.75
N LEU A 338 -5.85 -14.75 32.96
CA LEU A 338 -5.39 -16.09 33.33
C LEU A 338 -6.60 -16.88 33.82
N GLU A 339 -6.70 -18.14 33.42
CA GLU A 339 -7.64 -19.10 34.03
C GLU A 339 -6.84 -20.26 34.62
N ASN A 340 -7.13 -20.59 35.88
CA ASN A 340 -6.53 -21.73 36.54
C ASN A 340 -7.57 -22.52 37.33
N GLY A 341 -7.53 -23.84 37.21
CA GLY A 341 -8.37 -24.74 38.01
C GLY A 341 -7.82 -24.82 39.43
N SER A 342 -8.70 -24.84 40.43
CA SER A 342 -8.33 -25.01 41.83
C SER A 342 -9.45 -25.67 42.61
N SER A 343 -9.17 -26.07 43.84
CA SER A 343 -10.15 -26.69 44.73
C SER A 343 -9.94 -26.26 46.17
N VAL A 344 -11.00 -26.34 46.97
CA VAL A 344 -10.97 -26.13 48.42
C VAL A 344 -11.53 -27.36 49.13
N THR A 345 -10.86 -27.81 50.19
CA THR A 345 -11.32 -28.92 51.04
C THR A 345 -11.90 -28.40 52.34
N ILE A 346 -13.10 -28.86 52.69
CA ILE A 346 -13.76 -28.52 53.96
C ILE A 346 -13.42 -29.57 55.01
N ASN A 347 -12.63 -29.18 56.02
CA ASN A 347 -12.26 -30.06 57.12
C ASN A 347 -13.40 -30.15 58.15
N PRO A 348 -13.70 -31.34 58.70
CA PRO A 348 -14.69 -31.47 59.76
C PRO A 348 -14.23 -30.76 61.05
N LEU A 349 -15.18 -30.45 61.94
CA LEU A 349 -14.83 -30.01 63.29
C LEU A 349 -14.15 -31.16 64.06
N PRO A 350 -13.20 -30.86 64.94
CA PRO A 350 -12.58 -31.88 65.79
C PRO A 350 -13.61 -32.51 66.71
N THR A 351 -13.64 -33.85 66.76
CA THR A 351 -14.44 -34.62 67.70
C THR A 351 -13.60 -34.98 68.93
N ALA A 352 -14.00 -34.52 70.12
CA ALA A 352 -13.41 -34.95 71.38
C ALA A 352 -14.17 -36.15 71.94
N THR A 353 -13.50 -37.29 72.09
CA THR A 353 -14.03 -38.46 72.78
C THR A 353 -13.47 -38.48 74.20
N ILE A 354 -14.32 -38.23 75.20
CA ILE A 354 -13.93 -38.44 76.60
C ILE A 354 -13.91 -39.95 76.85
N GLY A 355 -12.72 -40.52 77.05
CA GLY A 355 -12.59 -41.89 77.54
C GLY A 355 -13.15 -41.97 78.95
N SER A 356 -14.22 -42.73 79.16
CA SER A 356 -14.73 -43.01 80.49
C SER A 356 -13.80 -43.99 81.22
N SER A 357 -12.69 -43.52 81.76
CA SER A 357 -12.00 -44.24 82.85
C SER A 357 -12.56 -43.73 84.17
N SER A 358 -13.69 -44.28 84.60
CA SER A 358 -14.17 -44.11 85.97
C SER A 358 -13.26 -44.91 86.90
N SER A 359 -12.24 -44.29 87.46
CA SER A 359 -11.57 -44.83 88.64
C SER A 359 -12.47 -44.57 89.84
N ALA A 360 -12.95 -45.63 90.50
CA ALA A 360 -13.65 -45.51 91.76
C ALA A 360 -12.71 -44.87 92.80
N VAL A 361 -13.14 -43.75 93.39
CA VAL A 361 -12.44 -43.12 94.52
C VAL A 361 -13.19 -43.54 95.78
N CYS A 362 -12.49 -44.12 96.75
CA CYS A 362 -13.05 -44.38 98.06
C CYS A 362 -13.27 -43.05 98.80
N VAL A 363 -14.46 -42.88 99.35
CA VAL A 363 -14.79 -41.80 100.29
C VAL A 363 -14.26 -42.17 101.68
N ASN A 364 -13.45 -41.28 102.27
CA ASN A 364 -13.22 -41.20 103.71
C ASN A 364 -13.89 -39.93 104.23
#